data_AF-A0AAV0Z344-F1
#
_entry.id   AF-A0AAV0Z344-F1
#
_cell.length_a   1.000
_cell.length_b   1.000
_cell.length_c   1.000
_cell.angle_alpha   90.00
_cell.angle_beta   90.00
_cell.angle_gamma   90.00
#
_symmetry.space_group_name_H-M   'P 1'
#
loop_
_entity.id
_entity.type
_entity.pdbx_description
1 polymer ?
#
loop_
_entity_poly.entity_id
_entity_poly.type
_entity_poly.pdbx_seq_one_letter_code
_entity_poly.pdbx_strand_id
1 'polypeptide(L)'
;MITSLVTGQAQSNGTTLEIVVYNPLAWKREEVIRIPETDFRTYLPQVSATEVFVQDSAGKEIESQLLPLSNITSSIRKKHVKAYIGTTPTGELKYWLAFLVYVPPIGFSTYIVSRPKQAGHASTISNEFRSEGSTNNNIEVGQGNLTLLYSANEGKLSQYVNIRNLVTTSFEQSYSFYSGNVGDEKDSQVVICT
;
A
#
# COMPACT_ATOMS: atom_id res chain seq x y z
N MET A 1 -13.55 5.85 -4.24
CA MET A 1 -12.10 5.92 -3.99
C MET A 1 -11.87 7.11 -3.07
N ILE A 2 -11.03 6.97 -2.04
CA ILE A 2 -10.58 8.08 -1.20
C ILE A 2 -9.39 8.77 -1.88
N THR A 3 -9.21 10.07 -1.67
CA THR A 3 -8.03 10.81 -2.17
C THR A 3 -7.32 11.47 -0.99
N SER A 4 -6.04 11.16 -0.81
CA SER A 4 -5.17 11.79 0.18
C SER A 4 -4.35 12.91 -0.45
N LEU A 5 -4.46 14.13 0.08
CA LEU A 5 -3.51 15.22 -0.16
C LEU A 5 -2.47 15.21 0.97
N VAL A 6 -1.19 15.31 0.60
CA VAL A 6 -0.07 15.39 1.56
C VAL A 6 0.49 16.81 1.51
N THR A 7 0.59 17.49 2.66
CA THR A 7 1.12 18.85 2.77
C THR A 7 2.10 18.96 3.94
N GLY A 8 3.33 19.39 3.67
CA GLY A 8 4.32 19.62 4.72
C GLY A 8 4.20 21.03 5.27
N GLN A 9 4.25 21.19 6.59
CA GLN A 9 4.33 22.49 7.27
C GLN A 9 5.45 22.47 8.31
N ALA A 10 6.30 23.50 8.30
CA ALA A 10 7.39 23.65 9.25
C ALA A 10 6.96 24.57 10.39
N GLN A 11 6.69 24.01 11.57
CA GLN A 11 6.25 24.75 12.75
C GLN A 11 7.36 24.83 13.81
N SER A 12 7.31 25.84 14.68
CA SER A 12 8.37 26.20 15.63
C SER A 12 8.84 25.08 16.57
N ASN A 13 8.00 24.08 16.80
CA ASN A 13 8.25 23.01 17.77
C ASN A 13 8.71 21.69 17.11
N GLY A 14 8.90 21.68 15.78
CA GLY A 14 9.40 20.54 15.02
C GLY A 14 8.82 20.46 13.61
N THR A 15 9.54 19.79 12.71
CA THR A 15 9.01 19.44 11.39
C THR A 15 7.91 18.39 11.53
N THR A 16 6.76 18.63 10.92
CA THR A 16 5.63 17.71 10.87
C THR A 16 5.11 17.60 9.43
N LEU A 17 4.42 16.51 9.12
CA LEU A 17 3.71 16.33 7.87
C LEU A 17 2.21 16.22 8.17
N GLU A 18 1.39 17.03 7.50
CA GLU A 18 -0.06 16.95 7.57
C GLU A 18 -0.60 16.20 6.34
N ILE A 19 -1.55 15.29 6.58
CA ILE A 19 -2.18 14.48 5.55
C ILE A 19 -3.68 14.71 5.65
N VAL A 20 -4.24 15.39 4.64
CA VAL A 20 -5.68 15.65 4.53
C VAL A 20 -6.29 14.60 3.63
N VAL A 21 -7.17 13.78 4.19
CA VAL A 21 -7.78 12.64 3.51
C VAL A 21 -9.23 12.98 3.17
N TYR A 22 -9.55 13.10 1.89
CA TYR A 22 -10.88 13.46 1.39
C TYR A 22 -11.67 12.25 0.87
N ASN A 23 -12.92 12.13 1.32
CA ASN A 23 -13.88 11.13 0.89
C ASN A 23 -14.99 11.77 0.05
N PRO A 24 -15.04 11.56 -1.27
CA PRO A 24 -16.10 12.08 -2.13
C PRO A 24 -17.43 11.31 -2.03
N LEU A 25 -17.52 10.26 -1.21
CA LEU A 25 -18.70 9.39 -1.14
C LEU A 25 -19.70 9.85 -0.06
N ALA A 26 -20.99 9.67 -0.33
CA ALA A 26 -22.10 10.04 0.55
C ALA A 26 -22.28 9.12 1.79
N TRP A 27 -21.26 8.34 2.15
CA TRP A 27 -21.22 7.49 3.35
C TRP A 27 -19.86 7.60 4.05
N LYS A 28 -19.80 7.27 5.35
CA LYS A 28 -18.53 7.16 6.08
C LYS A 28 -17.61 6.17 5.38
N ARG A 29 -16.31 6.47 5.30
CA ARG A 29 -15.28 5.50 4.91
C ARG A 29 -14.34 5.18 6.06
N GLU A 30 -13.81 3.97 5.97
CA GLU A 30 -12.82 3.38 6.86
C GLU A 30 -11.93 2.52 5.96
N GLU A 31 -10.65 2.88 5.84
CA GLU A 31 -9.76 2.38 4.78
C GLU A 31 -8.30 2.54 5.20
N VAL A 32 -7.39 1.69 4.71
CA VAL A 32 -5.95 1.80 4.97
C VAL A 32 -5.30 2.57 3.83
N ILE A 33 -4.78 3.77 4.11
CA ILE A 33 -3.98 4.53 3.13
C ILE A 33 -2.50 4.15 3.24
N ARG A 34 -1.72 4.46 2.19
CA ARG A 34 -0.28 4.18 2.10
C ARG A 34 0.45 5.40 1.54
N ILE A 35 1.39 5.94 2.31
CA ILE A 35 2.19 7.11 1.97
C ILE A 35 3.65 6.68 1.74
N PRO A 36 4.30 7.04 0.64
CA PRO A 36 5.67 6.62 0.37
C PRO A 36 6.67 7.43 1.21
N GLU A 37 7.80 6.80 1.55
CA GLU A 37 8.87 7.44 2.33
C GLU A 37 9.37 8.77 1.75
N THR A 38 9.32 9.00 0.43
CA THR A 38 9.73 10.29 -0.16
C THR A 38 9.01 11.46 0.47
N ASP A 39 7.72 11.30 0.73
CA ASP A 39 6.83 12.42 0.97
C ASP A 39 7.04 12.89 2.40
N PHE A 40 7.09 11.96 3.37
CA PHE A 40 7.50 12.31 4.72
C PHE A 40 8.99 12.65 4.82
N ARG A 41 9.92 11.90 4.20
CA ARG A 41 11.37 12.17 4.29
C ARG A 41 11.78 13.53 3.72
N THR A 42 11.01 14.10 2.79
CA THR A 42 11.22 15.46 2.27
C THR A 42 10.98 16.52 3.33
N TYR A 43 9.89 16.39 4.10
CA TYR A 43 9.54 17.34 5.16
C TYR A 43 10.16 16.99 6.52
N LEU A 44 10.59 15.74 6.71
CA LEU A 44 11.14 15.17 7.93
C LEU A 44 12.61 14.71 7.77
N PRO A 45 13.54 15.53 7.22
CA PRO A 45 14.89 15.06 6.81
C PRO A 45 15.80 14.65 7.98
N GLN A 46 15.42 14.94 9.23
CA GLN A 46 16.11 14.57 10.46
C GLN A 46 15.40 13.41 11.22
N VAL A 47 14.44 12.73 10.60
CA VAL A 47 13.72 11.58 11.18
C VAL A 47 14.20 10.31 10.50
N SER A 48 14.53 9.25 11.24
CA SER A 48 14.72 7.94 10.61
C SER A 48 13.38 7.48 10.02
N ALA A 49 13.38 6.86 8.84
CA ALA A 49 12.15 6.31 8.26
C ALA A 49 11.47 5.24 9.14
N THR A 50 12.20 4.70 10.13
CA THR A 50 11.73 3.76 11.16
C THR A 50 11.19 4.43 12.43
N GLU A 51 11.32 5.75 12.57
CA GLU A 51 10.98 6.55 13.76
C GLU A 51 9.86 7.55 13.45
N VAL A 52 8.93 7.15 12.58
CA VAL A 52 7.71 7.92 12.29
C VAL A 52 6.55 7.47 13.18
N PHE A 53 5.69 8.41 13.52
CA PHE A 53 4.56 8.28 14.44
C PHE A 53 3.35 9.02 13.86
N VAL A 54 2.14 8.46 13.99
CA VAL A 54 0.91 8.99 13.38
C VAL A 54 -0.12 9.35 14.44
N GLN A 55 -0.68 10.56 14.32
CA GLN A 55 -1.79 11.03 15.15
C GLN A 55 -2.98 11.48 14.28
N ASP A 56 -4.19 11.45 14.81
CA ASP A 56 -5.32 12.19 14.26
C ASP A 56 -5.33 13.67 14.69
N SER A 57 -6.27 14.45 14.14
CA SER A 57 -6.45 15.87 14.46
C SER A 57 -6.87 16.16 15.92
N ALA A 58 -7.19 15.15 16.72
CA ALA A 58 -7.43 15.27 18.17
C ALA A 58 -6.17 14.93 19.00
N GLY A 59 -5.06 14.58 18.34
CA GLY A 59 -3.82 14.16 18.98
C GLY A 59 -3.83 12.71 19.47
N LYS A 60 -4.83 11.90 19.08
CA LYS A 60 -4.86 10.47 19.41
C LYS A 60 -3.87 9.72 18.52
N GLU A 61 -3.08 8.84 19.13
CA GLU A 61 -2.22 7.88 18.42
C GLU A 61 -3.03 6.94 17.51
N ILE A 62 -2.52 6.71 16.30
CA ILE A 62 -3.09 5.82 15.29
C ILE A 62 -2.09 4.69 15.00
N GLU A 63 -2.57 3.45 15.13
CA GLU A 63 -1.78 2.27 14.78
C GLU A 63 -1.33 2.33 13.32
N SER A 64 -0.02 2.18 13.13
CA SER A 64 0.67 2.49 11.89
C SER A 64 1.81 1.51 11.65
N GLN A 65 1.96 1.09 10.39
CA GLN A 65 2.86 0.04 9.97
C GLN A 65 3.77 0.52 8.83
N LEU A 66 5.05 0.16 8.88
CA LEU A 66 6.01 0.42 7.80
C LEU A 66 6.14 -0.84 6.92
N LEU A 67 5.67 -0.74 5.68
CA LEU A 67 5.69 -1.84 4.69
C LEU A 67 6.95 -1.74 3.82
N PRO A 68 7.86 -2.73 3.82
CA PRO A 68 9.03 -2.76 2.95
C PRO A 68 8.71 -2.67 1.45
N LEU A 69 9.60 -2.03 0.68
CA LEU A 69 9.42 -1.78 -0.75
C LEU A 69 10.14 -2.78 -1.65
N SER A 70 9.38 -3.47 -2.51
CA SER A 70 9.94 -4.43 -3.44
C SER A 70 10.81 -3.80 -4.52
N ASN A 71 11.89 -4.50 -4.90
CA ASN A 71 12.80 -4.11 -5.99
C ASN A 71 12.08 -3.87 -7.33
N ILE A 72 10.96 -4.57 -7.57
CA ILE A 72 10.09 -4.37 -8.74
C ILE A 72 9.48 -2.97 -8.70
N THR A 73 8.87 -2.57 -7.58
CA THR A 73 8.25 -1.24 -7.41
C THR A 73 9.27 -0.12 -7.53
N SER A 74 10.45 -0.30 -6.92
CA SER A 74 11.58 0.64 -7.05
C SER A 74 12.09 0.77 -8.50
N SER A 75 12.03 -0.29 -9.30
CA SER A 75 12.40 -0.27 -10.72
C SER A 75 11.34 0.42 -11.58
N ILE A 76 10.05 0.16 -11.31
CA ILE A 76 8.92 0.84 -11.95
C ILE A 76 8.97 2.35 -11.66
N ARG A 77 9.21 2.76 -10.41
CA ARG A 77 9.44 4.16 -10.01
C ARG A 77 10.53 4.81 -10.85
N LYS A 78 11.72 4.20 -10.93
CA LYS A 78 12.85 4.74 -11.70
C LYS A 78 12.53 4.91 -13.19
N LYS A 79 11.83 3.94 -13.79
CA LYS A 79 11.42 4.00 -15.21
C LYS A 79 10.40 5.10 -15.49
N HIS A 80 9.29 5.13 -14.75
CA HIS A 80 8.18 6.05 -15.05
C HIS A 80 8.45 7.50 -14.61
N VAL A 81 9.14 7.73 -13.49
CA VAL A 81 9.51 9.10 -13.09
C VAL A 81 10.47 9.72 -14.12
N LYS A 82 11.44 8.95 -14.64
CA LYS A 82 12.31 9.44 -15.73
C LYS A 82 11.53 9.70 -17.02
N ALA A 83 10.53 8.88 -17.34
CA ALA A 83 9.71 9.06 -18.54
C ALA A 83 8.79 10.30 -18.49
N TYR A 84 8.19 10.58 -17.32
CA TYR A 84 7.21 11.68 -17.17
C TYR A 84 7.78 12.99 -16.63
N ILE A 85 8.88 12.95 -15.86
CA ILE A 85 9.50 14.12 -15.21
C ILE A 85 10.94 14.36 -15.74
N GLY A 86 11.38 13.59 -16.75
CA GLY A 86 12.70 13.71 -17.40
C GLY A 86 13.91 13.32 -16.54
N THR A 87 13.72 13.15 -15.23
CA THR A 87 14.79 13.00 -14.24
C THR A 87 14.70 11.65 -13.52
N THR A 88 15.86 11.06 -13.20
CA THR A 88 15.91 9.87 -12.36
C THR A 88 15.64 10.28 -10.91
N PRO A 89 14.66 9.68 -10.20
CA PRO A 89 14.37 10.06 -8.81
C PRO A 89 15.55 9.71 -7.89
N THR A 90 16.02 10.72 -7.15
CA THR A 90 17.06 10.58 -6.14
C THR A 90 16.52 9.96 -4.85
N GLY A 91 17.39 9.27 -4.12
CA GLY A 91 17.05 8.55 -2.90
C GLY A 91 16.39 7.19 -3.14
N GLU A 92 16.78 6.21 -2.32
CA GLU A 92 16.04 4.95 -2.19
C GLU A 92 14.74 5.23 -1.43
N LEU A 93 13.64 4.65 -1.88
CA LEU A 93 12.48 4.40 -1.02
C LEU A 93 12.67 3.01 -0.40
N LYS A 94 12.49 2.88 0.91
CA LYS A 94 12.59 1.62 1.64
C LYS A 94 11.25 1.20 2.22
N TYR A 95 10.39 2.16 2.57
CA TYR A 95 9.08 1.88 3.19
C TYR A 95 7.91 2.66 2.58
N TRP A 96 6.71 2.09 2.74
CA TRP A 96 5.45 2.84 2.81
C TRP A 96 4.98 2.93 4.26
N LEU A 97 4.54 4.10 4.69
CA LEU A 97 3.78 4.25 5.93
C LEU A 97 2.31 3.93 5.64
N ALA A 98 1.79 2.88 6.26
CA ALA A 98 0.41 2.43 6.12
C ALA A 98 -0.35 2.58 7.45
N PHE A 99 -1.55 3.15 7.42
CA PHE A 99 -2.38 3.32 8.61
C PHE A 99 -3.87 3.43 8.26
N LEU A 100 -4.71 3.11 9.25
CA LEU A 100 -6.17 3.13 9.13
C LEU A 100 -6.71 4.56 9.30
N VAL A 101 -7.54 5.01 8.35
CA VAL A 101 -8.17 6.32 8.39
C VAL A 101 -9.70 6.21 8.40
N TYR A 102 -10.33 7.17 9.08
CA TYR A 102 -11.78 7.27 9.26
C TYR A 102 -12.23 8.60 8.70
N VAL A 103 -13.06 8.60 7.66
CA VAL A 103 -13.41 9.83 6.91
C VAL A 103 -14.94 9.98 6.83
N PRO A 104 -15.50 11.17 7.16
CA PRO A 104 -16.94 11.40 7.11
C PRO A 104 -17.50 11.34 5.68
N PRO A 105 -18.84 11.22 5.51
CA PRO A 105 -19.50 11.44 4.21
C PRO A 105 -19.16 12.81 3.62
N ILE A 106 -18.81 12.86 2.33
CA ILE A 106 -18.54 14.09 1.54
C ILE A 106 -17.68 15.10 2.31
N GLY A 107 -16.57 14.64 2.89
CA GLY A 107 -15.77 15.43 3.83
C GLY A 107 -14.35 14.90 3.97
N PHE A 108 -13.61 15.47 4.91
CA PHE A 108 -12.20 15.17 5.11
C PHE A 108 -11.84 14.89 6.58
N SER A 109 -10.71 14.23 6.78
CA SER A 109 -10.06 14.03 8.07
C SER A 109 -8.57 14.36 7.95
N THR A 110 -7.98 14.95 8.98
CA THR A 110 -6.55 15.33 8.99
C THR A 110 -5.76 14.43 9.94
N TYR A 111 -4.59 13.99 9.48
CA TYR A 111 -3.63 13.19 10.23
C TYR A 111 -2.27 13.87 10.24
N ILE A 112 -1.51 13.69 11.32
CA ILE A 112 -0.20 14.31 11.54
C ILE A 112 0.85 13.20 11.65
N VAL A 113 1.92 13.30 10.89
CA VAL A 113 3.10 12.42 10.98
C VAL A 113 4.29 13.21 11.54
N SER A 114 4.91 12.68 12.60
CA SER A 114 6.02 13.34 13.30
C SER A 114 7.03 12.32 13.86
N ARG A 115 8.04 12.80 14.60
CA ARG A 115 8.79 11.93 15.54
C ARG A 115 7.90 11.54 16.71
N PRO A 116 8.04 10.33 17.28
CA PRO A 116 7.54 10.02 18.61
C PRO A 116 8.27 10.87 19.67
N LYS A 117 7.56 11.24 20.73
CA LYS A 117 8.13 11.99 21.87
C LYS A 117 8.68 11.08 22.98
N GLN A 118 8.39 9.79 22.92
CA GLN A 118 8.77 8.76 23.89
C GLN A 118 9.11 7.46 23.13
N ALA A 119 10.10 6.71 23.64
CA ALA A 119 10.46 5.43 23.05
C ALA A 119 9.31 4.41 23.20
N GLY A 120 8.99 3.70 22.11
CA GLY A 120 7.88 2.74 22.04
C GLY A 120 6.72 3.17 21.13
N HIS A 121 6.51 4.47 20.92
CA HIS A 121 5.43 5.01 20.06
C HIS A 121 5.83 5.15 18.58
N ALA A 122 6.63 4.23 18.04
CA ALA A 122 7.06 4.25 16.65
C ALA A 122 6.22 3.28 15.80
N SER A 123 5.99 3.63 14.52
CA SER A 123 5.27 2.77 13.57
C SER A 123 5.94 1.38 13.47
N THR A 124 5.15 0.32 13.62
CA THR A 124 5.67 -1.05 13.63
C THR A 124 6.20 -1.42 12.25
N ILE A 125 7.47 -1.82 12.14
CA ILE A 125 7.98 -2.33 10.87
C ILE A 125 7.33 -3.69 10.59
N SER A 126 6.71 -3.82 9.41
CA SER A 126 6.26 -5.13 8.94
C SER A 126 7.49 -5.98 8.67
N ASN A 127 7.61 -7.09 9.39
CA ASN A 127 8.53 -8.15 9.00
C ASN A 127 8.19 -8.59 7.56
N GLU A 128 9.21 -8.72 6.72
CA GLU A 128 9.06 -9.48 5.48
C GLU A 128 8.85 -10.96 5.84
N PHE A 129 7.96 -11.65 5.12
CA PHE A 129 7.75 -13.08 5.33
C PHE A 129 8.98 -13.88 4.87
N ARG A 130 9.95 -14.05 5.76
CA ARG A 130 11.01 -15.05 5.62
C ARG A 130 10.38 -16.39 5.94
N SER A 131 10.32 -17.27 4.94
CA SER A 131 9.78 -18.63 5.07
C SER A 131 10.71 -19.55 5.88
N GLU A 132 10.87 -19.26 7.17
CA GLU A 132 11.68 -20.06 8.08
C GLU A 132 10.98 -21.38 8.43
N GLY A 133 11.38 -22.46 7.76
CA GLY A 133 11.18 -23.84 8.24
C GLY A 133 9.75 -24.39 8.20
N SER A 134 8.78 -23.71 7.58
CA SER A 134 7.42 -24.27 7.40
C SER A 134 7.48 -25.59 6.62
N THR A 135 7.11 -26.69 7.25
CA THR A 135 6.89 -28.00 6.61
C THR A 135 5.58 -28.04 5.80
N ASN A 136 4.71 -27.04 5.96
CA ASN A 136 3.52 -26.85 5.15
C ASN A 136 3.87 -26.03 3.90
N ASN A 137 3.55 -26.58 2.72
CA ASN A 137 3.76 -25.94 1.41
C ASN A 137 2.82 -24.74 1.13
N ASN A 138 2.14 -24.20 2.14
CA ASN A 138 1.15 -23.13 2.01
C ASN A 138 1.50 -21.95 2.92
N ILE A 139 1.24 -20.73 2.45
CA ILE A 139 1.36 -19.47 3.18
C ILE A 139 -0.06 -18.94 3.43
N GLU A 140 -0.41 -18.73 4.70
CA GLU A 140 -1.71 -18.18 5.11
C GLU A 140 -1.62 -16.66 5.31
N VAL A 141 -2.58 -15.93 4.75
CA VAL A 141 -2.63 -14.46 4.79
C VAL A 141 -4.05 -14.00 5.13
N GLY A 142 -4.21 -13.28 6.25
CA GLY A 142 -5.48 -12.66 6.66
C GLY A 142 -5.85 -12.96 8.11
N GLN A 143 -5.93 -11.90 8.92
CA GLN A 143 -6.25 -11.96 10.36
C GLN A 143 -7.75 -11.76 10.66
N GLY A 144 -8.57 -11.56 9.62
CA GLY A 144 -10.01 -11.27 9.74
C GLY A 144 -10.89 -12.43 9.26
N ASN A 145 -12.14 -12.11 8.92
CA ASN A 145 -13.13 -13.10 8.44
C ASN A 145 -12.78 -13.78 7.11
N LEU A 146 -11.75 -13.33 6.40
CA LEU A 146 -11.26 -13.87 5.15
C LEU A 146 -9.77 -14.23 5.30
N THR A 147 -9.46 -15.50 5.07
CA THR A 147 -8.10 -16.03 5.02
C THR A 147 -7.81 -16.52 3.60
N LEU A 148 -6.61 -16.21 3.13
CA LEU A 148 -6.11 -16.52 1.80
C LEU A 148 -4.94 -17.50 1.91
N LEU A 149 -5.00 -18.61 1.19
CA LEU A 149 -3.95 -19.63 1.16
C LEU A 149 -3.21 -19.58 -0.17
N TYR A 150 -1.90 -19.35 -0.11
CA TYR A 150 -1.00 -19.34 -1.27
C TYR A 150 -0.10 -20.58 -1.27
N SER A 151 0.18 -21.15 -2.43
CA SER A 151 1.26 -22.14 -2.57
C SER A 151 2.61 -21.46 -2.34
N ALA A 152 3.40 -21.96 -1.38
CA ALA A 152 4.75 -21.47 -1.12
C ALA A 152 5.71 -21.72 -2.30
N ASN A 153 5.43 -22.77 -3.09
CA ASN A 153 6.29 -23.17 -4.21
C ASN A 153 6.06 -22.33 -5.47
N GLU A 154 4.82 -21.92 -5.73
CA GLU A 154 4.43 -21.19 -6.95
C GLU A 154 4.08 -19.71 -6.72
N GLY A 155 3.89 -19.29 -5.47
CA GLY A 155 3.42 -17.94 -5.11
C GLY A 155 1.97 -17.65 -5.53
N LYS A 156 1.27 -18.61 -6.15
CA LYS A 156 -0.14 -18.51 -6.54
C LYS A 156 -1.05 -18.67 -5.33
N LEU A 157 -2.09 -17.84 -5.24
CA LEU A 157 -3.24 -18.12 -4.38
C LEU A 157 -3.90 -19.44 -4.86
N SER A 158 -4.31 -20.32 -3.95
CA SER A 158 -4.91 -21.63 -4.26
C SER A 158 -6.28 -21.83 -3.64
N GLN A 159 -6.56 -21.18 -2.51
CA GLN A 159 -7.84 -21.28 -1.80
C GLN A 159 -8.12 -19.98 -1.03
N TYR A 160 -9.41 -19.66 -0.88
CA TYR A 160 -9.88 -18.72 0.14
C TYR A 160 -10.84 -19.41 1.11
N VAL A 161 -10.84 -18.93 2.36
CA VAL A 161 -11.72 -19.36 3.45
C VAL A 161 -12.40 -18.12 4.04
N ASN A 162 -13.72 -18.11 4.06
CA ASN A 162 -14.52 -17.07 4.69
C ASN A 162 -15.27 -17.65 5.90
N ILE A 163 -14.68 -17.49 7.09
CA ILE A 163 -15.20 -18.08 8.33
C ILE A 163 -16.55 -17.50 8.76
N ARG A 164 -16.90 -16.27 8.35
CA ARG A 164 -18.19 -15.65 8.67
C ARG A 164 -19.36 -16.34 7.98
N ASN A 165 -19.13 -16.82 6.75
CA ASN A 165 -20.15 -17.44 5.91
C ASN A 165 -19.94 -18.96 5.76
N LEU A 166 -18.91 -19.53 6.41
CA LEU A 166 -18.48 -20.92 6.27
C LEU A 166 -18.17 -21.36 4.82
N VAL A 167 -17.74 -20.41 3.97
CA VAL A 167 -17.42 -20.68 2.56
C VAL A 167 -15.93 -20.94 2.41
N THR A 168 -15.57 -22.14 1.97
CA THR A 168 -14.21 -22.53 1.56
C THR A 168 -14.23 -22.87 0.08
N THR A 169 -13.31 -22.33 -0.72
CA THR A 169 -13.30 -22.54 -2.17
C THR A 169 -11.88 -22.46 -2.73
N SER A 170 -11.49 -23.48 -3.50
CA SER A 170 -10.27 -23.47 -4.30
C SER A 170 -10.49 -22.70 -5.60
N PHE A 171 -9.46 -22.01 -6.08
CA PHE A 171 -9.48 -21.38 -7.41
C PHE A 171 -8.07 -21.46 -8.02
N GLU A 172 -7.94 -21.14 -9.30
CA GLU A 172 -6.65 -21.00 -9.97
C GLU A 172 -6.51 -19.59 -10.56
N GLN A 173 -5.31 -19.02 -10.44
CA GLN A 173 -4.95 -17.78 -11.12
C GLN A 173 -3.84 -18.02 -12.13
N SER A 174 -4.16 -17.80 -13.40
CA SER A 174 -3.23 -17.76 -14.53
C SER A 174 -3.24 -16.37 -15.17
N TYR A 175 -2.18 -16.07 -15.91
CA TYR A 175 -2.09 -14.89 -16.77
C TYR A 175 -1.93 -15.36 -18.22
N SER A 176 -2.58 -14.70 -19.16
CA SER A 176 -2.56 -15.05 -20.57
C SER A 176 -2.78 -13.79 -21.41
N PHE A 177 -2.35 -13.84 -22.67
CA PHE A 177 -2.50 -12.77 -23.64
C PHE A 177 -2.89 -13.35 -25.00
N TYR A 178 -3.56 -12.55 -25.81
CA TYR A 178 -3.80 -12.85 -27.22
C TYR A 178 -2.78 -12.08 -28.06
N SER A 179 -2.28 -12.70 -29.13
CA SER A 179 -1.45 -12.02 -30.13
C SER A 179 -2.27 -10.96 -30.88
N GLY A 180 -1.65 -9.88 -31.34
CA GLY A 180 -2.31 -8.95 -32.27
C GLY A 180 -2.38 -9.56 -33.67
N ASN A 181 -3.55 -9.46 -34.32
CA ASN A 181 -3.74 -9.92 -35.69
C ASN A 181 -2.79 -9.19 -36.66
N VAL A 182 -2.07 -9.95 -37.49
CA VAL A 182 -1.06 -9.47 -38.45
C VAL A 182 -1.67 -9.19 -39.84
N GLY A 183 -2.90 -9.63 -40.07
CA GLY A 183 -3.66 -9.39 -41.31
C GLY A 183 -3.67 -10.55 -42.31
N ASP A 184 -3.29 -11.77 -41.91
CA ASP A 184 -3.41 -12.98 -42.74
C ASP A 184 -4.65 -13.81 -42.40
N GLU A 185 -5.22 -14.48 -43.40
CA GLU A 185 -6.50 -15.23 -43.33
C GLU A 185 -6.47 -16.48 -42.42
N LYS A 186 -5.40 -16.65 -41.63
CA LYS A 186 -5.20 -17.79 -40.72
C LYS A 186 -5.50 -17.45 -39.26
N ASP A 187 -5.49 -16.16 -38.89
CA ASP A 187 -5.67 -15.76 -37.50
C ASP A 187 -7.16 -15.69 -37.14
N SER A 188 -7.58 -16.52 -36.19
CA SER A 188 -9.00 -16.80 -35.89
C SER A 188 -9.66 -15.73 -35.01
N GLN A 189 -9.29 -14.46 -35.20
CA GLN A 189 -9.73 -13.35 -34.36
C GLN A 189 -11.03 -12.72 -34.90
N VAL A 190 -11.86 -12.23 -33.98
CA VAL A 190 -13.19 -11.70 -34.31
C VAL A 190 -13.08 -10.45 -35.19
N VAL A 191 -13.74 -10.47 -36.34
CA VAL A 191 -13.97 -9.27 -37.15
C VAL A 191 -14.89 -8.33 -36.37
N ILE A 192 -14.31 -7.26 -35.83
CA ILE A 192 -15.08 -6.18 -35.20
C ILE A 192 -15.66 -5.33 -36.32
N CYS A 193 -16.90 -5.60 -36.71
CA CYS A 193 -17.64 -4.74 -37.63
C CYS A 193 -17.85 -3.35 -37.01
N THR A 194 -17.54 -2.30 -37.78
CA THR A 194 -17.73 -0.89 -37.44
C THR A 194 -18.70 -0.22 -38.41
#